data_AF-A0A2Z7B8T0-F1
#
_entry.id   AF-A0A2Z7B8T0-F1
#
_cell.length_a   1.000
_cell.length_b   1.000
_cell.length_c   1.000
_cell.angle_alpha   90.00
_cell.angle_beta   90.00
_cell.angle_gamma   90.00
#
_symmetry.space_group_name_H-M   'P 1'
#
loop_
_entity.id
_entity.type
_entity.pdbx_description
1 polymer ?
#
loop_
_entity_poly.entity_id
_entity_poly.type
_entity_poly.pdbx_seq_one_letter_code
_entity_poly.pdbx_strand_id
1 'polypeptide(L)'
;MMDFVVGLPRTLHGYNSIWVIVDRLTKSAHFLPVNTTYSMNKYAELYIREIVRLHGIPVFIVSDRDPRFTLVFWRSLHRALGTKLAFSTAFHPRTDSQSDRVIQNLEDLLRACVIDFDGSWDSNFH
;
A
#
# COMPACT_ATOMS: atom_id res chain seq x y z
N MET A 1 0.50 -6.22 -4.68
CA MET A 1 1.66 -5.70 -3.94
C MET A 1 1.14 -4.73 -2.90
N MET A 2 1.74 -4.69 -1.71
CA MET A 2 1.47 -3.68 -0.69
C MET A 2 2.78 -2.95 -0.37
N ASP A 3 2.72 -1.63 -0.35
CA ASP A 3 3.86 -0.76 -0.02
C ASP A 3 3.36 0.54 0.63
N PHE A 4 4.24 1.27 1.31
CA PHE A 4 3.93 2.57 1.88
C PHE A 4 4.84 3.66 1.33
N VAL A 5 4.23 4.73 0.85
CA VAL A 5 4.92 6.01 0.65
C VAL A 5 4.82 6.80 1.95
N VAL A 6 5.92 6.91 2.69
CA VAL A 6 6.00 7.63 3.98
C VAL A 6 6.83 8.91 3.88
N GLY A 7 6.75 9.75 4.93
CA GLY A 7 7.50 11.01 5.01
C GLY A 7 6.88 12.14 4.19
N LEU A 8 5.60 12.02 3.86
CA LEU A 8 4.87 13.06 3.13
C LEU A 8 4.49 14.22 4.06
N PRO A 9 4.37 15.45 3.53
CA PRO A 9 3.82 16.58 4.26
C PRO A 9 2.46 16.22 4.86
N ARG A 10 2.25 16.57 6.13
CA ARG A 10 1.01 16.24 6.82
C ARG A 10 -0.14 17.08 6.26
N THR A 11 -1.24 16.43 5.87
CA THR A 11 -2.43 17.14 5.38
C THR A 11 -3.28 17.71 6.52
N LEU A 12 -4.24 18.58 6.19
CA LEU A 12 -5.22 19.11 7.16
C LEU A 12 -6.05 18.00 7.83
N HIS A 13 -6.40 16.94 7.08
CA HIS A 13 -7.06 15.74 7.61
C HIS A 13 -6.12 14.82 8.40
N GLY A 14 -4.83 15.17 8.47
CA GLY A 14 -3.84 14.51 9.30
C GLY A 14 -3.16 13.31 8.65
N TYR A 15 -3.26 13.11 7.34
CA TYR A 15 -2.54 12.06 6.63
C TYR A 15 -1.07 12.45 6.42
N ASN A 16 -0.16 11.48 6.51
CA ASN A 16 1.29 11.70 6.33
C ASN A 16 1.97 10.59 5.53
N SER A 17 1.16 9.68 4.96
CA SER A 17 1.62 8.57 4.14
C SER A 17 0.51 8.09 3.22
N ILE A 18 0.89 7.41 2.15
CA ILE A 18 -0.03 6.73 1.24
C ILE A 18 0.23 5.23 1.34
N TRP A 19 -0.82 4.45 1.57
CA TRP A 19 -0.77 3.01 1.43
C TRP A 19 -1.10 2.63 -0.01
N VAL A 20 -0.10 2.06 -0.69
CA VAL A 20 -0.20 1.64 -2.08
C VAL A 20 -0.54 0.15 -2.12
N ILE A 21 -1.65 -0.19 -2.76
CA ILE A 21 -2.06 -1.59 -2.98
C ILE A 21 -2.30 -1.79 -4.46
N VAL A 22 -1.47 -2.62 -5.09
CA VAL A 22 -1.56 -2.90 -6.53
C VAL A 22 -2.01 -4.32 -6.78
N ASP A 23 -3.05 -4.48 -7.58
CA ASP A 23 -3.40 -5.75 -8.19
C ASP A 23 -2.59 -5.95 -9.48
N ARG A 24 -1.74 -6.98 -9.48
CA ARG A 24 -0.87 -7.29 -10.63
C ARG A 24 -1.63 -7.90 -11.80
N LEU A 25 -2.83 -8.47 -11.58
CA LEU A 25 -3.64 -9.07 -12.63
C LEU A 25 -4.36 -7.98 -13.43
N THR A 26 -5.12 -7.13 -12.75
CA THR A 26 -5.89 -6.05 -13.37
C THR A 26 -5.08 -4.80 -13.68
N LYS A 27 -3.86 -4.69 -13.13
CA LYS A 27 -3.01 -3.48 -13.15
C LYS A 27 -3.65 -2.28 -12.44
N SER A 28 -4.71 -2.50 -11.66
CA SER A 28 -5.31 -1.46 -10.84
C SER A 28 -4.46 -1.18 -9.60
N ALA A 29 -4.34 0.09 -9.24
CA ALA A 29 -3.63 0.55 -8.06
C ALA A 29 -4.59 1.35 -7.17
N HIS A 30 -4.53 1.09 -5.87
CA HIS A 30 -5.25 1.81 -4.84
C HIS A 30 -4.26 2.64 -4.05
N PHE A 31 -4.56 3.94 -3.92
CA PHE A 31 -3.76 4.90 -3.17
C PHE A 31 -4.57 5.39 -1.99
N LEU A 32 -4.34 4.81 -0.83
CA LEU A 32 -5.12 5.12 0.35
C LEU A 32 -4.35 6.12 1.21
N PRO A 33 -4.84 7.37 1.38
CA PRO A 33 -4.22 8.31 2.31
C PRO A 33 -4.37 7.77 3.74
N VAL A 34 -3.26 7.64 4.45
CA VAL A 34 -3.21 7.06 5.80
C VAL A 34 -2.26 7.85 6.71
N ASN A 35 -2.44 7.67 8.01
CA ASN A 35 -1.50 8.17 9.00
C ASN A 35 -0.66 7.01 9.53
N THR A 36 0.66 7.18 9.57
CA THR A 36 1.62 6.19 10.09
C THR A 36 1.36 5.77 11.55
N THR A 37 0.62 6.56 12.32
CA THR A 37 0.21 6.26 13.70
C THR A 37 -1.09 5.48 13.80
N TYR A 38 -1.70 5.07 12.68
CA TYR A 38 -2.90 4.23 12.70
C TYR A 38 -2.62 2.90 13.41
N SER A 39 -3.61 2.46 14.19
CA SER A 39 -3.57 1.12 14.78
C SER A 39 -3.70 0.07 13.69
N MET A 40 -3.18 -1.13 13.96
CA MET A 40 -3.28 -2.25 13.01
C MET A 40 -4.75 -2.63 12.72
N ASN A 41 -5.64 -2.48 13.69
CA ASN A 41 -7.07 -2.67 13.49
C ASN A 41 -7.65 -1.68 12.47
N LYS A 42 -7.23 -0.40 12.53
CA LYS A 42 -7.67 0.61 11.57
C LYS A 42 -7.15 0.31 10.16
N TYR A 43 -5.92 -0.17 10.02
CA TYR A 43 -5.42 -0.63 8.74
C TYR A 43 -6.16 -1.88 8.21
N ALA A 44 -6.48 -2.84 9.07
CA ALA A 44 -7.25 -4.01 8.64
C ALA A 44 -8.68 -3.65 8.21
N GLU A 45 -9.34 -2.74 8.93
CA GLU A 45 -10.64 -2.21 8.53
C GLU A 45 -10.58 -1.54 7.16
N LEU A 46 -9.58 -0.66 6.95
CA LEU A 46 -9.33 -0.03 5.65
C LEU A 46 -9.08 -1.07 4.55
N TYR A 47 -8.27 -2.09 4.82
CA TYR A 47 -7.98 -3.14 3.87
C TYR A 47 -9.23 -3.93 3.46
N ILE A 48 -10.06 -4.31 4.44
CA ILE A 48 -11.31 -5.01 4.16
C ILE A 48 -12.25 -4.11 3.35
N ARG A 49 -12.38 -2.85 3.76
CA ARG A 49 -13.30 -1.89 3.15
C ARG A 49 -12.91 -1.48 1.74
N GLU A 50 -11.64 -1.21 1.48
CA GLU A 50 -11.21 -0.67 0.19
C GLU A 50 -10.71 -1.76 -0.76
N ILE A 51 -10.19 -2.87 -0.24
CA ILE A 51 -9.64 -3.94 -1.09
C ILE A 51 -10.56 -5.15 -1.14
N VAL A 52 -10.83 -5.76 0.02
CA VAL A 52 -11.59 -7.04 0.04
C VAL A 52 -13.03 -6.84 -0.45
N ARG A 53 -13.67 -5.72 -0.10
CA ARG A 53 -15.02 -5.38 -0.57
C ARG A 53 -15.08 -5.19 -2.09
N LEU A 54 -14.07 -4.58 -2.70
CA LEU A 54 -14.08 -4.24 -4.12
C LEU A 54 -13.57 -5.38 -5.01
N HIS A 55 -12.59 -6.16 -4.55
CA HIS A 55 -11.88 -7.16 -5.36
C HIS A 55 -12.01 -8.59 -4.84
N GLY A 56 -12.67 -8.78 -3.69
CA GLY A 56 -12.66 -10.04 -2.97
C GLY A 56 -11.35 -10.29 -2.23
N ILE A 57 -11.23 -11.48 -1.64
CA ILE A 57 -10.04 -11.89 -0.90
C ILE A 57 -8.91 -12.25 -1.89
N PRO A 58 -7.74 -11.60 -1.83
CA PRO A 58 -6.63 -11.95 -2.69
C PRO A 58 -6.11 -13.36 -2.39
N VAL A 59 -5.78 -14.12 -3.43
CA VAL A 59 -5.16 -15.45 -3.28
C VAL A 59 -3.70 -15.33 -2.82
N PHE A 60 -2.99 -14.31 -3.29
CA PHE A 60 -1.58 -14.09 -3.01
C PHE A 60 -1.23 -12.60 -2.92
N ILE A 61 -0.41 -12.24 -1.94
CA ILE A 61 0.07 -10.87 -1.75
C ILE A 61 1.58 -10.88 -1.56
N VAL A 62 2.24 -9.96 -2.25
CA VAL A 62 3.63 -9.57 -1.99
C VAL A 62 3.61 -8.24 -1.25
N SER A 63 4.24 -8.18 -0.09
CA SER A 63 4.45 -6.95 0.67
C SER A 63 5.94 -6.66 0.77
N ASP A 64 6.31 -5.40 0.92
CA ASP A 64 7.68 -5.03 1.27
C ASP A 64 8.03 -5.46 2.71
N ARG A 65 9.27 -5.23 3.15
CA ARG A 65 9.72 -5.62 4.49
C ARG A 65 9.46 -4.54 5.54
N ASP A 66 8.51 -3.65 5.29
CA ASP A 66 8.13 -2.66 6.29
C ASP A 66 7.77 -3.37 7.60
N PRO A 67 8.32 -2.91 8.75
CA PRO A 67 7.98 -3.44 10.06
C PRO A 67 6.47 -3.58 10.28
N ARG A 68 5.68 -2.64 9.75
CA ARG A 68 4.21 -2.64 9.84
C ARG A 68 3.59 -3.87 9.20
N PHE A 69 4.11 -4.37 8.08
CA PHE A 69 3.59 -5.58 7.40
C PHE A 69 4.24 -6.88 7.87
N THR A 70 5.45 -6.80 8.43
CA THR A 70 6.14 -7.98 8.97
C THR A 70 5.61 -8.42 10.33
N LEU A 71 4.78 -7.58 10.99
CA LEU A 71 4.10 -7.92 12.23
C LEU A 71 3.30 -9.23 12.13
N VAL A 72 3.26 -9.96 13.25
CA VAL A 72 2.47 -11.20 13.41
C VAL A 72 1.01 -10.99 13.02
N PHE A 73 0.48 -9.79 13.27
CA PHE A 73 -0.88 -9.40 12.90
C PHE A 73 -1.21 -9.66 11.42
N TRP A 74 -0.42 -9.12 10.48
CA TRP A 74 -0.71 -9.27 9.04
C TRP A 74 -0.56 -10.72 8.56
N ARG A 75 0.42 -11.44 9.10
CA ARG A 75 0.58 -12.87 8.82
C ARG A 75 -0.66 -13.64 9.26
N SER A 76 -1.17 -13.35 10.46
CA SER A 76 -2.38 -13.99 11.01
C SER A 76 -3.63 -13.59 10.22
N LEU A 77 -3.79 -12.31 9.86
CA LEU A 77 -4.91 -11.82 9.07
C LEU A 77 -4.96 -12.50 7.70
N HIS A 78 -3.85 -12.47 6.95
CA HIS A 78 -3.80 -13.12 5.63
C HIS A 78 -4.02 -14.63 5.72
N ARG A 79 -3.46 -15.30 6.74
CA ARG A 79 -3.73 -16.72 6.98
C ARG A 79 -5.21 -16.99 7.24
N ALA A 80 -5.86 -16.17 8.07
CA ALA A 80 -7.29 -16.31 8.38
C ALA A 80 -8.18 -16.08 7.16
N LEU A 81 -7.78 -15.18 6.26
CA LEU A 81 -8.45 -14.95 4.98
C LEU A 81 -8.13 -16.03 3.93
N GLY A 82 -7.17 -16.93 4.17
CA GLY A 82 -6.71 -17.90 3.16
C GLY A 82 -5.77 -17.30 2.11
N THR A 83 -5.29 -16.07 2.31
CA THR A 83 -4.32 -15.40 1.45
C THR A 83 -2.90 -15.85 1.76
N LYS A 84 -2.14 -16.20 0.73
CA LYS A 84 -0.70 -16.45 0.84
C LYS A 84 0.07 -15.12 0.86
N LEU A 85 0.82 -14.86 1.93
CA LEU A 85 1.68 -13.67 2.04
C LEU A 85 3.14 -14.00 1.78
N ALA A 86 3.78 -13.26 0.89
CA ALA A 86 5.22 -13.26 0.66
C ALA A 86 5.81 -11.86 0.90
N PHE A 87 7.08 -11.82 1.33
CA PHE A 87 7.81 -10.56 1.51
C PHE A 87 8.83 -10.36 0.40
N SER A 88 8.95 -9.15 -0.15
CA SER A 88 10.01 -8.86 -1.11
C SER A 88 11.38 -8.93 -0.45
N THR A 89 12.41 -9.27 -1.21
CA THR A 89 13.81 -9.28 -0.74
C THR A 89 14.41 -7.89 -0.88
N ALA A 90 15.11 -7.40 0.15
CA ALA A 90 15.71 -6.06 0.19
C ALA A 90 16.78 -5.79 -0.89
N PHE A 91 17.26 -6.83 -1.58
CA PHE A 91 18.35 -6.76 -2.56
C PHE A 91 18.17 -7.72 -3.76
N HIS A 92 16.93 -8.01 -4.18
CA HIS A 92 16.75 -8.39 -5.58
C HIS A 92 16.22 -7.15 -6.32
N PRO A 93 16.78 -6.80 -7.48
CA PRO A 93 15.99 -6.09 -8.47
C PRO A 93 14.74 -6.95 -8.65
N ARG A 94 13.59 -6.46 -8.16
CA ARG A 94 12.30 -7.17 -8.26
C ARG A 94 12.20 -7.64 -9.71
N THR A 95 12.05 -8.96 -9.88
CA THR A 95 12.01 -9.68 -11.16
C THR A 95 11.48 -8.79 -12.27
N ASP A 96 12.25 -8.70 -13.34
CA ASP A 96 12.19 -7.91 -14.58
C ASP A 96 10.85 -7.93 -15.34
N SER A 97 9.73 -7.89 -14.61
CA SER A 97 8.40 -7.77 -15.17
C SER A 97 8.12 -6.28 -15.34
N GLN A 98 7.78 -5.89 -16.57
CA GLN A 98 7.43 -4.52 -16.96
C GLN A 98 6.45 -3.86 -15.97
N SER A 99 5.54 -4.65 -15.39
CA SER A 99 4.55 -4.18 -14.43
C SER A 99 5.16 -3.67 -13.13
N ASP A 100 6.22 -4.29 -12.63
CA ASP A 100 6.83 -3.88 -11.36
C ASP A 100 7.60 -2.54 -11.52
N ARG A 101 8.19 -2.29 -12.70
CA ARG A 101 8.81 -0.99 -13.03
C ARG A 101 7.78 0.12 -13.20
N VAL A 102 6.63 -0.18 -13.80
CA VAL A 102 5.52 0.78 -13.92
C VAL A 102 4.98 1.18 -12.55
N ILE A 103 4.84 0.23 -11.62
CA ILE A 103 4.41 0.50 -10.25
C ILE A 103 5.40 1.43 -9.53
N GLN A 104 6.71 1.16 -9.65
CA GLN A 104 7.71 2.01 -9.01
C GLN A 104 7.70 3.44 -9.57
N ASN A 105 7.63 3.58 -10.89
CA ASN A 105 7.53 4.90 -11.53
C ASN A 105 6.27 5.65 -11.08
N LEU A 106 5.16 4.93 -10.87
CA LEU A 106 3.91 5.50 -10.38
C LEU A 106 4.07 6.00 -8.93
N GLU A 107 4.71 5.23 -8.05
CA GLU A 107 5.04 5.64 -6.68
C GLU A 107 5.98 6.86 -6.64
N ASP A 108 6.98 6.90 -7.51
CA ASP A 108 7.94 7.99 -7.59
C ASP A 108 7.29 9.28 -8.13
N LEU A 109 6.42 9.15 -9.15
CA LEU A 109 5.61 10.26 -9.65
C LEU A 109 4.68 10.79 -8.55
N LEU A 110 4.05 9.91 -7.78
CA LEU A 110 3.20 10.30 -6.66
C LEU A 110 3.97 11.08 -5.60
N ARG A 111 5.18 10.64 -5.25
CA ARG A 111 6.03 11.42 -4.33
C ARG A 111 6.33 12.81 -4.86
N ALA A 112 6.62 12.93 -6.15
CA ALA A 112 6.87 14.23 -6.77
C ALA A 112 5.63 15.12 -6.73
N CYS A 113 4.47 14.61 -7.15
CA CYS A 113 3.24 15.40 -7.19
C CYS A 113 2.75 15.81 -5.80
N VAL A 114 2.91 14.96 -4.77
CA VAL A 114 2.51 15.29 -3.38
C VAL A 114 3.21 16.55 -2.85
N ILE A 115 4.44 16.83 -3.29
CA ILE A 115 5.17 18.04 -2.90
C ILE A 115 4.49 19.30 -3.46
N ASP A 116 3.91 19.22 -4.66
CA ASP A 116 3.31 20.37 -5.34
C ASP A 116 1.91 20.74 -4.82
N PHE A 117 1.26 19.85 -4.05
CA PHE A 117 -0.14 19.99 -3.62
C PHE A 117 -0.35 20.70 -2.27
N ASP A 118 0.67 21.36 -1.72
CA ASP A 118 0.61 22.25 -0.53
C ASP A 118 -0.24 21.69 0.64
N GLY A 119 -0.08 20.39 0.95
CA GLY A 119 -0.78 19.74 2.07
C GLY A 119 -2.26 19.37 1.84
N SER A 120 -2.76 19.50 0.62
CA SER A 120 -4.12 19.10 0.20
C SER A 120 -4.15 17.87 -0.72
N TRP A 121 -3.02 17.18 -0.82
CA TRP A 121 -2.81 16.05 -1.74
C TRP A 121 -3.80 14.90 -1.52
N ASP A 122 -4.33 14.73 -0.31
CA ASP A 122 -5.28 13.67 0.03
C ASP A 122 -6.62 13.79 -0.70
N SER A 123 -7.00 14.98 -1.16
CA SER A 123 -8.22 15.21 -1.95
C SER A 123 -8.17 14.59 -3.34
N ASN A 124 -6.99 14.18 -3.82
CA ASN A 124 -6.79 13.60 -5.15
C ASN A 124 -6.80 12.07 -5.15
N PHE A 125 -6.94 11.45 -3.97
CA PHE A 125 -6.92 10.01 -3.79
C PHE A 125 -8.25 9.53 -3.21
N HIS A 126 -9.04 8.84 -4.03
CA HIS A 126 -10.31 8.21 -3.66
C HIS A 126 -10.27 6.71 -3.94
#